data_AF-A0AAU2J445-F1
#
_entry.id   AF-A0AAU2J445-F1
#
_cell.length_a   1.000
_cell.length_b   1.000
_cell.length_c   1.000
_cell.angle_alpha   90.00
_cell.angle_beta   90.00
_cell.angle_gamma   90.00
#
_symmetry.space_group_name_H-M   'P 1'
#
loop_
_entity.id
_entity.type
_entity.pdbx_description
1 polymer ?
#
loop_
_entity_poly.entity_id
_entity_poly.type
_entity_poly.pdbx_seq_one_letter_code
_entity_poly.pdbx_strand_id
1 'polypeptide(L)'
;MSAQFLEALTEARDAISDASRSGHLPVDERSQLARASILAHGVHSKQYQLELLATPEVAQSARDTAYQLLLYRDAVVAGHLRDDPECAQVRRAFREARQKLMATMRSSLARP
;
A
#
# COMPACT_ATOMS: atom_id res chain seq x y z
N MET A 1 6.74 -15.58 -0.56
CA MET A 1 6.14 -14.87 -1.72
C MET A 1 4.94 -14.03 -1.29
N SER A 2 3.76 -14.62 -1.09
CA SER A 2 2.53 -13.86 -0.72
C SER A 2 2.63 -13.11 0.62
N ALA A 3 3.23 -13.73 1.64
CA ALA A 3 3.45 -13.09 2.94
C ALA A 3 4.41 -11.89 2.86
N GLN A 4 5.48 -12.00 2.06
CA GLN A 4 6.47 -10.92 1.89
C GLN A 4 5.86 -9.70 1.20
N PHE A 5 4.99 -9.90 0.21
CA PHE A 5 4.29 -8.78 -0.42
C PHE A 5 3.32 -8.08 0.56
N LEU A 6 2.55 -8.86 1.34
CA LEU A 6 1.66 -8.30 2.36
C LEU A 6 2.41 -7.54 3.46
N GLU A 7 3.57 -8.05 3.87
CA GLU A 7 4.48 -7.39 4.80
C GLU A 7 4.96 -6.04 4.24
N ALA A 8 5.52 -6.03 3.02
CA ALA A 8 5.99 -4.79 2.40
C ALA A 8 4.88 -3.75 2.18
N LEU A 9 3.66 -4.17 1.82
CA LEU A 9 2.50 -3.27 1.77
C LEU A 9 2.17 -2.67 3.15
N THR A 10 2.32 -3.48 4.20
CA THR A 10 2.03 -3.05 5.57
C THR A 10 3.05 -2.02 6.03
N GLU A 11 4.34 -2.32 5.87
CA GLU A 11 5.44 -1.43 6.26
C GLU A 11 5.43 -0.11 5.48
N ALA A 12 5.27 -0.17 4.15
CA ALA A 12 5.20 1.04 3.33
C ALA A 12 3.98 1.90 3.71
N ARG A 13 2.83 1.28 4.01
CA ARG A 13 1.66 2.01 4.50
C ARG A 13 1.91 2.63 5.87
N ASP A 14 2.60 1.95 6.78
CA ASP A 14 2.94 2.50 8.09
C ASP A 14 3.85 3.73 7.94
N ALA A 15 4.87 3.66 7.09
CA ALA A 15 5.72 4.82 6.76
C ALA A 15 4.95 6.00 6.15
N ILE A 16 4.02 5.76 5.21
CA ILE A 16 3.14 6.80 4.65
C ILE A 16 2.23 7.38 5.73
N SER A 17 1.68 6.53 6.60
CA SER A 17 0.84 6.94 7.72
C SER A 17 1.61 7.81 8.71
N ASP A 18 2.87 7.50 8.98
CA ASP A 18 3.74 8.28 9.86
C ASP A 18 4.02 9.65 9.24
N ALA A 19 4.39 9.71 7.96
CA ALA A 19 4.55 10.98 7.24
C ALA A 19 3.27 11.84 7.31
N SER A 20 2.08 11.25 7.12
CA SER A 20 0.81 11.98 7.19
C SER A 20 0.45 12.49 8.60
N ARG A 21 1.04 11.93 9.66
CA ARG A 21 0.84 12.37 11.06
C ARG A 21 1.82 13.46 11.47
N SER A 22 2.94 13.58 10.78
CA SER A 22 4.02 14.51 11.13
C SER A 22 3.71 15.93 10.69
N GLY A 23 2.54 16.48 11.07
CA GLY A 23 2.12 17.84 10.70
C GLY A 23 3.06 18.96 11.17
N HIS A 24 3.97 18.66 12.09
CA HIS A 24 5.04 19.55 12.54
C HIS A 24 6.20 19.68 11.53
N LEU A 25 6.37 18.72 10.62
CA LEU A 25 7.39 18.76 9.56
C LEU A 25 6.89 19.59 8.38
N PRO A 26 7.77 20.25 7.61
CA PRO A 26 7.41 20.87 6.34
C PRO A 26 6.80 19.88 5.35
N VAL A 27 5.94 20.38 4.45
CA VAL A 27 5.25 19.53 3.46
C VAL A 27 6.23 18.78 2.56
N ASP A 28 7.34 19.40 2.18
CA ASP A 28 8.35 18.79 1.30
C ASP A 28 9.02 17.59 1.97
N GLU A 29 9.31 17.70 3.26
CA GLU A 29 9.92 16.62 4.05
C GLU A 29 8.95 15.45 4.21
N ARG A 30 7.68 15.71 4.56
CA ARG A 30 6.64 14.67 4.61
C ARG A 30 6.46 13.98 3.26
N SER A 31 6.49 14.77 2.18
CA SER A 31 6.34 14.26 0.82
C SER A 31 7.52 13.38 0.42
N GLN A 32 8.73 13.73 0.83
CA GLN A 32 9.93 12.91 0.59
C GLN A 32 9.86 11.57 1.34
N LEU A 33 9.47 11.60 2.62
CA LEU A 33 9.26 10.39 3.43
C LEU A 33 8.21 9.47 2.80
N ALA A 34 7.07 10.04 2.38
CA ALA A 34 6.02 9.27 1.71
C ALA A 34 6.50 8.67 0.39
N ARG A 35 7.23 9.41 -0.45
CA ARG A 35 7.78 8.90 -1.73
C ARG A 35 8.78 7.76 -1.53
N ALA A 36 9.64 7.86 -0.52
CA ALA A 36 10.67 6.87 -0.25
C ALA A 36 10.08 5.51 0.19
N SER A 37 8.92 5.50 0.85
CA SER A 37 8.32 4.29 1.45
C SER A 37 8.19 3.10 0.48
N ILE A 38 7.67 3.31 -0.73
CA ILE A 38 7.41 2.23 -1.70
C ILE A 38 8.70 1.53 -2.12
N LEU A 39 9.75 2.32 -2.39
CA LEU A 39 11.06 1.81 -2.78
C LEU A 39 11.77 1.16 -1.59
N ALA A 40 11.75 1.80 -0.42
CA ALA A 40 12.43 1.34 0.79
C ALA A 40 11.98 -0.06 1.21
N HIS A 41 10.68 -0.37 1.08
CA HIS A 41 10.12 -1.69 1.41
C HIS A 41 10.08 -2.64 0.21
N GLY A 42 10.54 -2.21 -0.97
CA GLY A 42 10.61 -3.02 -2.18
C GLY A 42 9.26 -3.54 -2.65
N VAL A 43 8.19 -2.73 -2.51
CA VAL A 43 6.81 -3.13 -2.81
C VAL A 43 6.68 -3.72 -4.22
N HIS A 44 7.19 -3.01 -5.23
CA HIS A 44 7.10 -3.46 -6.63
C HIS A 44 7.91 -4.73 -6.91
N SER A 45 9.08 -4.90 -6.29
CA SER A 45 9.89 -6.12 -6.47
C SER A 45 9.15 -7.36 -5.95
N LYS A 46 8.51 -7.26 -4.78
CA LYS A 46 7.75 -8.34 -4.16
C LYS A 46 6.40 -8.57 -4.85
N GLN A 47 5.80 -7.49 -5.37
CA GLN A 47 4.63 -7.58 -6.23
C GLN A 47 4.95 -8.41 -7.48
N TYR A 48 6.03 -8.08 -8.19
CA TYR A 48 6.45 -8.82 -9.38
C TYR A 48 6.70 -10.30 -9.07
N GLN A 49 7.42 -10.60 -7.98
CA GLN A 49 7.64 -11.98 -7.54
C GLN A 49 6.33 -12.73 -7.27
N LEU A 50 5.36 -12.09 -6.62
CA LEU A 50 4.03 -12.68 -6.40
C LEU A 50 3.33 -12.94 -7.73
N GLU A 51 3.31 -11.97 -8.65
CA GLU A 51 2.59 -12.07 -9.94
C GLU A 51 3.12 -13.20 -10.84
N LEU A 52 4.38 -13.61 -10.69
CA LEU A 52 4.95 -14.74 -11.45
C LEU A 52 4.37 -16.11 -11.04
N LEU A 53 3.89 -16.25 -9.80
CA LEU A 53 3.42 -17.54 -9.26
C LEU A 53 1.93 -17.55 -8.90
N ALA A 54 1.32 -16.37 -8.79
CA ALA A 54 -0.06 -16.21 -8.36
C ALA A 54 -1.05 -16.59 -9.47
N THR A 55 -2.28 -16.98 -9.06
CA THR A 55 -3.40 -17.04 -10.01
C THR A 55 -3.70 -15.64 -10.55
N PRO A 56 -4.33 -15.53 -11.73
CA PRO A 56 -4.69 -14.22 -12.31
C PRO A 56 -5.49 -13.33 -11.36
N GLU A 57 -6.39 -13.90 -10.54
CA GLU A 57 -7.19 -13.15 -9.57
C GLU A 57 -6.35 -12.59 -8.43
N VAL A 58 -5.40 -13.37 -7.91
CA VAL A 58 -4.47 -12.91 -6.88
C VAL A 58 -3.53 -11.84 -7.44
N ALA A 59 -3.01 -12.04 -8.66
CA ALA A 59 -2.16 -11.06 -9.34
C ALA A 59 -2.90 -9.73 -9.56
N GLN A 60 -4.15 -9.77 -10.05
CA GLN A 60 -4.94 -8.56 -10.22
C GLN A 60 -5.23 -7.87 -8.89
N SER A 61 -5.64 -8.63 -7.86
CA SER A 61 -5.89 -8.04 -6.54
C SER A 61 -4.62 -7.45 -5.91
N ALA A 62 -3.43 -7.99 -6.22
CA ALA A 62 -2.16 -7.44 -5.79
C ALA A 62 -1.86 -6.09 -6.44
N ARG A 63 -2.08 -5.96 -7.76
CA ARG A 63 -1.98 -4.70 -8.50
C ARG A 63 -2.92 -3.65 -7.97
N ASP A 64 -4.20 -4.00 -7.77
CA ASP A 64 -5.21 -3.09 -7.23
C ASP A 64 -4.79 -2.56 -5.86
N THR A 65 -4.26 -3.43 -4.99
CA THR A 65 -3.82 -3.04 -3.64
C THR A 65 -2.57 -2.14 -3.69
N ALA A 66 -1.60 -2.46 -4.54
CA ALA A 66 -0.43 -1.60 -4.75
C ALA A 66 -0.84 -0.23 -5.27
N TYR A 67 -1.80 -0.17 -6.20
CA TYR A 67 -2.34 1.08 -6.72
C TYR A 67 -3.01 1.92 -5.62
N GLN A 68 -3.84 1.32 -4.75
CA GLN A 68 -4.43 2.05 -3.63
C GLN A 68 -3.38 2.60 -2.65
N LEU A 69 -2.24 1.89 -2.48
CA LEU A 69 -1.13 2.40 -1.68
C LEU A 69 -0.46 3.61 -2.33
N LEU A 70 -0.32 3.63 -3.65
CA LEU A 70 0.19 4.78 -4.40
C LEU A 70 -0.74 5.99 -4.25
N LEU A 71 -2.05 5.80 -4.35
CA LEU A 71 -3.02 6.88 -4.10
C LEU A 71 -2.91 7.44 -2.67
N TYR A 72 -2.66 6.58 -1.68
CA TYR A 72 -2.43 7.05 -0.32
C TYR A 72 -1.15 7.89 -0.21
N ARG A 73 -0.04 7.40 -0.78
CA ARG A 73 1.20 8.18 -0.89
C ARG A 73 0.95 9.53 -1.55
N ASP A 74 0.21 9.56 -2.66
CA ASP A 74 0.00 10.75 -3.46
C ASP A 74 -0.83 11.81 -2.73
N ALA A 75 -1.81 11.39 -1.91
CA ALA A 75 -2.52 12.32 -1.03
C ALA A 75 -1.57 13.00 -0.03
N VAL A 76 -0.66 12.24 0.60
CA VAL A 76 0.34 12.81 1.53
C VAL A 76 1.31 13.73 0.81
N VAL A 77 1.72 13.36 -0.41
CA VAL A 77 2.58 14.18 -1.28
C VAL A 77 1.90 15.48 -1.73
N ALA A 78 0.58 15.46 -1.91
CA ALA A 78 -0.21 16.66 -2.17
C ALA A 78 -0.36 17.55 -0.93
N GLY A 79 0.17 17.12 0.21
CA GLY A 79 0.23 17.87 1.46
C GLY A 79 -0.84 17.50 2.47
N HIS A 80 -1.75 16.59 2.13
CA HIS A 80 -2.83 16.19 3.03
C HIS A 80 -2.31 15.48 4.28
N LEU A 81 -2.80 15.92 5.43
CA LEU A 81 -2.55 15.30 6.73
C LEU A 81 -3.52 14.15 6.98
N ARG A 82 -3.22 13.34 7.98
CA ARG A 82 -3.99 12.14 8.33
C ARG A 82 -5.51 12.38 8.45
N ASP A 83 -5.88 13.50 9.05
CA ASP A 83 -7.26 13.82 9.41
C ASP A 83 -8.01 14.56 8.29
N ASP A 84 -7.31 14.93 7.21
CA ASP A 84 -7.93 15.49 6.02
C ASP A 84 -8.81 14.43 5.34
N PRO A 85 -10.01 14.80 4.84
CA PRO A 85 -10.93 13.86 4.20
C PRO A 85 -10.31 13.07 3.05
N GLU A 86 -9.49 13.73 2.23
CA GLU A 86 -8.81 13.14 1.08
C GLU A 86 -7.88 12.01 1.51
N CYS A 87 -7.07 12.27 2.54
CA CYS A 87 -6.13 11.31 3.12
C CYS A 87 -6.86 10.17 3.85
N ALA A 88 -7.94 10.48 4.56
CA ALA A 88 -8.77 9.50 5.24
C ALA A 88 -9.44 8.53 4.25
N GLN A 89 -9.96 9.04 3.13
CA GLN A 89 -10.60 8.26 2.08
C GLN A 89 -9.64 7.25 1.45
N VAL A 90 -8.47 7.69 0.97
CA VAL A 90 -7.49 6.80 0.34
C VAL A 90 -6.89 5.80 1.32
N ARG A 91 -6.70 6.19 2.59
CA ARG A 91 -6.27 5.27 3.65
C ARG A 91 -7.29 4.16 3.88
N ARG A 92 -8.58 4.49 3.87
CA ARG A 92 -9.66 3.51 3.98
C ARG A 92 -9.71 2.59 2.77
N ALA A 93 -9.63 3.15 1.56
CA ALA A 93 -9.62 2.38 0.32
C ALA A 93 -8.46 1.37 0.27
N PHE A 94 -7.26 1.76 0.71
CA PHE A 94 -6.14 0.83 0.86
C PHE A 94 -6.43 -0.32 1.83
N ARG A 95 -7.04 -0.04 3.00
CA ARG A 95 -7.39 -1.09 3.98
C ARG A 95 -8.36 -2.10 3.38
N GLU A 96 -9.37 -1.61 2.67
CA GLU A 96 -10.37 -2.45 2.00
C GLU A 96 -9.72 -3.30 0.90
N ALA A 97 -8.84 -2.72 0.08
CA ALA A 97 -8.10 -3.45 -0.95
C ALA A 97 -7.18 -4.52 -0.36
N ARG A 98 -6.46 -4.21 0.72
CA ARG A 98 -5.60 -5.19 1.42
C ARG A 98 -6.42 -6.34 2.02
N GLN A 99 -7.59 -6.06 2.60
CA GLN A 99 -8.49 -7.10 3.10
C GLN A 99 -8.97 -8.01 1.97
N LYS A 100 -9.36 -7.42 0.83
CA LYS A 100 -9.74 -8.17 -0.37
C LYS A 100 -8.61 -9.07 -0.86
N LEU A 101 -7.39 -8.54 -0.97
CA LEU A 101 -6.20 -9.32 -1.36
C LEU A 101 -5.98 -10.53 -0.43
N MET A 102 -6.04 -10.31 0.88
CA MET A 102 -5.89 -11.40 1.86
C MET A 102 -6.99 -12.46 1.69
N ALA A 103 -8.23 -12.06 1.45
CA ALA A 103 -9.33 -12.98 1.18
C ALA A 103 -9.10 -13.77 -0.11
N THR A 104 -8.73 -13.09 -1.21
CA THR A 104 -8.45 -13.74 -2.50
C THR A 104 -7.31 -14.74 -2.40
N MET A 105 -6.22 -14.39 -1.71
CA MET A 105 -5.11 -15.32 -1.46
C MET A 105 -5.53 -16.56 -0.64
N ARG A 106 -6.39 -16.39 0.36
CA ARG A 106 -6.90 -17.53 1.14
C ARG A 106 -7.80 -18.43 0.28
N SER A 107 -8.67 -17.83 -0.51
CA SER A 107 -9.57 -18.57 -1.41
C SER A 107 -8.81 -19.32 -2.50
N SER A 108 -7.71 -18.78 -3.03
CA SER A 108 -6.89 -19.47 -4.04
C SER A 108 -6.18 -20.70 -3.49
N LEU A 109 -5.84 -20.71 -2.20
CA LEU A 109 -5.23 -21.87 -1.52
C LEU A 109 -6.25 -22.98 -1.19
N ALA A 110 -7.54 -22.63 -1.10
CA ALA A 110 -8.61 -23.56 -0.77
C ALA A 110 -9.22 -24.26 -1.99
N ARG A 111 -8.83 -23.87 -3.21
CA ARG A 111 -9.21 -24.59 -4.44
C ARG A 111 -8.20 -25.72 -4.67
N PRO A 112 -8.63 -26.99 -4.67
CA PRO A 112 -7.76 -28.14 -4.98
C PRO A 112 -7.28 -28.11 -6.43
#